data_AF-A0A2D5XVM9-F1
#
_entry.id   AF-A0A2D5XVM9-F1
#
_cell.length_a   1.000
_cell.length_b   1.000
_cell.length_c   1.000
_cell.angle_alpha   90.00
_cell.angle_beta   90.00
_cell.angle_gamma   90.00
#
_symmetry.space_group_name_H-M   'P 1'
#
loop_
_entity.id
_entity.type
_entity.pdbx_description
1 polymer ?
#
loop_
_entity_poly.entity_id
_entity_poly.type
_entity_poly.pdbx_seq_one_letter_code
_entity_poly.pdbx_strand_id
1 'polypeptide(L)' 'MTRWRHLTVAVGIIPALAIYIGVMVWLSTLIMEIHFLVDLVFFVVAGLAWIPAASAVVGWLADHEAE' A
#
# COMPACT_ATOMS: atom_id res chain seq x y z
N MET A 1 1.80 -26.03 7.55
CA MET A 1 2.42 -24.98 8.39
C MET A 1 1.81 -23.60 8.09
N THR A 2 0.49 -23.48 8.18
CA THR A 2 -0.27 -22.39 7.53
C THR A 2 -0.34 -21.09 8.33
N ARG A 3 -0.25 -21.15 9.67
CA ARG A 3 -0.37 -19.98 10.57
C ARG A 3 0.83 -19.03 10.55
N TRP A 4 2.02 -19.50 10.22
CA TRP A 4 3.24 -18.67 10.26
C TRP A 4 3.41 -17.79 9.02
N ARG A 5 2.85 -18.18 7.86
CA ARG A 5 2.92 -17.42 6.60
C ARG A 5 2.06 -16.15 6.61
N HIS A 6 0.83 -16.22 7.12
CA HIS A 6 0.01 -15.01 7.33
C HIS A 6 0.67 -14.03 8.30
N LEU A 7 1.45 -14.53 9.26
CA LEU A 7 2.21 -13.72 10.19
C LEU A 7 3.37 -13.00 9.52
N THR A 8 4.16 -13.70 8.68
CA THR A 8 5.24 -13.07 7.89
C THR A 8 4.70 -12.01 6.93
N VAL A 9 3.57 -12.29 6.30
CA VAL A 9 2.93 -11.37 5.34
C VAL A 9 2.30 -10.18 6.07
N ALA A 10 1.64 -10.40 7.22
CA ALA A 10 1.14 -9.32 8.05
C ALA A 10 2.28 -8.43 8.58
N VAL A 11 3.40 -9.03 8.99
CA VAL A 11 4.59 -8.29 9.48
C VAL A 11 5.34 -7.58 8.34
N GLY A 12 5.22 -8.02 7.09
CA GLY A 12 5.81 -7.33 5.94
C GLY A 12 4.89 -6.26 5.33
N ILE A 13 3.68 -6.65 4.92
CA ILE A 13 2.73 -5.79 4.22
C ILE A 13 2.23 -4.67 5.14
N ILE A 14 1.83 -4.97 6.38
CA ILE A 14 1.19 -3.95 7.23
C ILE A 14 2.16 -2.82 7.54
N PRO A 15 3.43 -3.07 7.91
CA PRO A 15 4.42 -2.00 8.08
C PRO A 15 4.73 -1.27 6.77
N ALA A 16 4.86 -1.98 5.65
CA ALA A 16 5.11 -1.33 4.35
C ALA A 16 3.95 -0.41 3.95
N LEU A 17 2.71 -0.85 4.13
CA LEU A 17 1.51 -0.05 3.89
C LEU A 17 1.43 1.13 4.86
N ALA A 18 1.74 0.93 6.15
CA ALA A 18 1.76 2.00 7.14
C ALA A 18 2.80 3.07 6.78
N ILE A 19 4.00 2.68 6.35
CA ILE A 19 5.03 3.59 5.86
C ILE A 19 4.53 4.33 4.63
N TYR A 20 3.95 3.62 3.65
CA TYR A 20 3.42 4.22 2.43
C TYR A 20 2.35 5.28 2.74
N ILE A 21 1.36 4.94 3.57
CA ILE A 21 0.32 5.87 4.00
C ILE A 21 0.94 7.06 4.71
N GLY A 22 1.88 6.83 5.64
CA GLY A 22 2.58 7.91 6.34
C GLY A 22 3.30 8.87 5.40
N VAL A 23 3.99 8.35 4.39
CA VAL A 23 4.65 9.17 3.36
C VAL A 23 3.62 9.94 2.52
N MET A 24 2.52 9.30 2.11
CA MET A 24 1.47 9.97 1.33
C MET A 24 0.75 11.07 2.13
N VAL A 25 0.49 10.85 3.42
CA VAL A 25 -0.08 11.86 4.33
C VAL A 25 0.90 13.00 4.55
N TRP A 26 2.18 12.71 4.72
CA TRP A 26 3.20 13.75 4.82
C TRP A 26 3.30 14.56 3.52
N LEU A 27 3.32 13.90 2.36
CA LEU A 27 3.30 14.58 1.06
C LEU A 27 2.04 15.42 0.85
N SER A 28 0.88 14.96 1.34
CA SER A 28 -0.36 15.72 1.21
C SER A 28 -0.27 17.07 1.94
N THR A 29 0.53 17.20 3.01
CA THR A 29 0.74 18.50 3.66
C THR A 29 1.41 19.56 2.78
N LEU A 30 2.09 19.14 1.70
CA LEU A 30 2.72 20.05 0.74
C LEU A 30 1.76 20.51 -0.37
N ILE A 31 0.59 19.86 -0.48
CA ILE A 31 -0.32 19.97 -1.63
C ILE A 31 -1.71 20.45 -1.19
N MET A 32 -2.19 20.00 -0.04
CA MET A 32 -3.48 20.38 0.52
C MET A 32 -3.57 21.91 0.68
N GLU A 33 -4.80 22.42 0.60
CA GLU A 33 -5.16 23.85 0.64
C GLU A 33 -4.88 24.65 -0.65
N ILE A 34 -4.27 24.04 -1.67
CA ILE A 34 -4.09 24.68 -2.98
C ILE A 34 -5.42 24.73 -3.75
N HIS A 35 -6.05 23.57 -3.99
CA HIS A 35 -7.31 23.46 -4.72
C HIS A 35 -7.90 22.04 -4.58
N PHE A 36 -9.22 21.93 -4.37
CA PHE A 36 -9.88 20.64 -4.14
C PHE A 36 -9.60 19.59 -5.23
N LEU A 37 -9.51 20.02 -6.50
CA LEU A 37 -9.26 19.11 -7.62
C LEU A 37 -7.85 18.51 -7.56
N VAL A 38 -6.87 19.27 -7.08
CA VAL A 38 -5.50 18.78 -6.90
C VAL A 38 -5.48 17.74 -5.80
N ASP A 39 -6.19 17.99 -4.69
CA ASP A 39 -6.33 17.04 -3.59
C ASP A 39 -7.00 15.74 -4.06
N LEU A 40 -8.09 15.85 -4.83
CA LEU A 40 -8.79 14.70 -5.41
C LEU A 40 -7.86 13.86 -6.29
N VAL A 41 -7.15 14.51 -7.23
CA VAL A 41 -6.22 13.82 -8.12
C VAL A 41 -5.09 13.17 -7.34
N PHE A 42 -4.53 13.87 -6.35
CA PHE A 42 -3.48 13.35 -5.49
C PHE A 42 -3.92 12.07 -4.78
N PHE A 43 -5.07 12.09 -4.08
CA PHE A 43 -5.54 10.94 -3.32
C PHE A 43 -6.00 9.77 -4.21
N VAL A 44 -6.57 10.04 -5.39
CA VAL A 44 -6.90 8.98 -6.36
C VAL A 44 -5.63 8.31 -6.88
N VAL A 45 -4.63 9.10 -7.30
CA VAL A 45 -3.35 8.56 -7.81
C VAL A 45 -2.61 7.82 -6.71
N ALA A 46 -2.53 8.36 -5.49
CA ALA A 46 -1.92 7.69 -4.35
C ALA A 46 -2.63 6.37 -4.04
N GLY A 47 -3.96 6.35 -3.98
CA GLY A 47 -4.72 5.12 -3.76
C GLY A 47 -4.43 4.04 -4.81
N LEU A 48 -4.34 4.42 -6.10
CA LEU A 48 -4.07 3.50 -7.20
C LEU A 48 -2.60 3.07 -7.27
N ALA A 49 -1.66 3.93 -6.89
CA ALA A 49 -0.23 3.66 -6.95
C ALA A 49 0.21 2.50 -6.04
N TRP A 50 -0.59 2.17 -5.02
CA TRP A 50 -0.33 1.02 -4.15
C TRP A 50 -0.74 -0.34 -4.78
N ILE A 51 -1.61 -0.34 -5.79
CA ILE A 51 -2.16 -1.58 -6.38
C ILE A 51 -1.07 -2.53 -6.93
N PRO A 52 -0.02 -2.06 -7.65
CA PRO A 52 1.03 -2.95 -8.12
C PRO A 52 1.79 -3.63 -6.97
N ALA A 53 2.07 -2.89 -5.90
CA ALA A 53 2.72 -3.44 -4.71
C ALA A 53 1.85 -4.51 -4.04
N ALA A 54 0.55 -4.22 -3.86
CA ALA A 54 -0.40 -5.20 -3.33
C ALA A 54 -0.49 -6.46 -4.23
N SER A 55 -0.54 -6.27 -5.55
CA SER A 55 -0.64 -7.36 -6.53
C SER A 55 0.60 -8.25 -6.52
N ALA A 56 1.80 -7.66 -6.39
CA ALA A 56 3.04 -8.41 -6.28
C ALA A 56 3.06 -9.31 -5.04
N VAL A 57 2.55 -8.83 -3.91
CA VAL A 57 2.51 -9.66 -2.70
C VAL A 57 1.45 -10.76 -2.78
N VAL A 58 0.27 -10.47 -3.35
CA VAL A 58 -0.77 -11.49 -3.58
C VAL A 58 -0.27 -12.57 -4.55
N GLY A 59 0.42 -12.18 -5.63
CA GLY A 59 1.02 -13.11 -6.58
C GLY A 59 2.09 -13.99 -5.93
N TRP A 60 3.01 -13.40 -5.16
CA TRP A 60 3.99 -14.16 -4.39
C TRP A 60 3.32 -15.16 -3.45
N LEU A 61 2.22 -14.77 -2.81
CA LEU A 61 1.45 -15.62 -1.92
C LEU A 61 0.84 -16.82 -2.66
N ALA A 62 0.29 -16.59 -3.85
CA ALA A 62 -0.32 -17.63 -4.68
C ALA A 62 0.72 -18.63 -5.19
N ASP A 63 1.89 -18.15 -5.64
CA ASP A 63 2.98 -19.01 -6.11
C ASP A 63 3.58 -19.87 -4.99
N HIS A 64 3.64 -19.33 -3.76
CA HIS A 64 4.13 -20.05 -2.58
C HIS A 64 3.04 -20.86 -1.85
N GLU A 65 1.81 -20.89 -2.35
CA GLU A 65 0.70 -21.76 -1.89
C GLU A 65 0.43 -22.95 -2.80
N ALA A 66 0.95 -22.92 -4.03
CA ALA A 66 0.73 -23.96 -5.03
C ALA A 66 1.64 -25.20 -4.89
N GLU A 67 2.52 -25.23 -3.87
CA GLU A 67 3.33 -26.39 -3.45
C GLU A 67 2.94 -26.87 -2.04
#